data_AF-A0A5B2Z5K3-F1
#
_entry.id   AF-A0A5B2Z5K3-F1
#
_cell.length_a   1.000
_cell.length_b   1.000
_cell.length_c   1.000
_cell.angle_alpha   90.00
_cell.angle_beta   90.00
_cell.angle_gamma   90.00
#
_symmetry.space_group_name_H-M   'P 1'
#
loop_
_entity.id
_entity.type
_entity.pdbx_description
1 polymer ?
#
loop_
_entity_poly.entity_id
_entity_poly.type
_entity_poly.pdbx_seq_one_letter_code
_entity_poly.pdbx_strand_id
1 'polypeptide(L)'
;MEKSIKLLNSAILLLVPLLLVGSSIVATSSQLQLVSAQTSQGTNSFSAAGYTGQILTLPPSITQVPVSQNESSVGPSIGSVIGGNWSFTVSDGNLQNFTWNAVAYSLAGKPNGTASITGFTDAKPLGSSSDSIALDGNSTSFAGTANLEINGETAFENVPVALYLLNGNIVSLTLSQQATNGQFSVPLYGIVTSLTQQ
;
A
#
# COMPACT_ATOMS: atom_id res chain seq x y z
N MET A 1 -3.11 40.75 -96.38
CA MET A 1 -2.02 39.99 -95.74
C MET A 1 -1.97 40.46 -94.30
N GLU A 2 -2.29 39.56 -93.35
CA GLU A 2 -2.11 39.70 -91.88
C GLU A 2 -2.82 40.87 -91.15
N LYS A 3 -3.32 40.78 -89.91
CA LYS A 3 -3.67 39.73 -88.94
C LYS A 3 -4.46 40.47 -87.85
N SER A 4 -5.58 39.92 -87.37
CA SER A 4 -6.19 40.36 -86.11
C SER A 4 -5.29 40.00 -84.92
N ILE A 5 -5.34 40.75 -83.81
CA ILE A 5 -5.38 40.24 -82.42
C ILE A 5 -5.74 41.39 -81.44
N LYS A 6 -6.79 41.13 -80.65
CA LYS A 6 -7.23 41.84 -79.44
C LYS A 6 -6.40 41.37 -78.24
N LEU A 7 -6.19 42.18 -77.20
CA LEU A 7 -5.98 41.78 -75.79
C LEU A 7 -6.28 43.02 -74.92
N LEU A 8 -7.47 43.14 -74.31
CA LEU A 8 -8.00 42.56 -73.06
C LEU A 8 -7.74 43.40 -71.80
N ASN A 9 -8.85 43.71 -71.13
CA ASN A 9 -9.02 44.47 -69.92
C ASN A 9 -8.33 43.83 -68.69
N SER A 10 -7.66 44.63 -67.88
CA SER A 10 -7.29 44.28 -66.51
C SER A 10 -8.29 44.91 -65.54
N ALA A 11 -9.16 44.09 -64.94
CA ALA A 11 -9.97 44.47 -63.79
C ALA A 11 -9.39 43.82 -62.53
N ILE A 12 -9.01 44.66 -61.56
CA ILE A 12 -8.52 44.27 -60.24
C ILE A 12 -9.72 43.91 -59.38
N LEU A 13 -9.80 42.66 -58.91
CA LEU A 13 -10.80 42.21 -57.93
C LEU A 13 -10.12 42.09 -56.56
N LEU A 14 -10.57 42.89 -55.59
CA LEU A 14 -10.19 42.83 -54.18
C LEU A 14 -10.92 41.65 -53.52
N LEU A 15 -10.18 40.71 -52.95
CA LEU A 15 -10.69 39.56 -52.20
C LEU A 15 -10.79 39.92 -50.70
N VAL A 16 -11.98 39.88 -50.12
CA VAL A 16 -12.23 39.99 -48.67
C VAL A 16 -12.43 38.57 -48.11
N PRO A 17 -11.72 38.15 -47.04
CA PRO A 17 -12.00 36.86 -46.41
C PRO A 17 -13.21 36.96 -45.48
N LEU A 18 -14.21 36.12 -45.75
CA LEU A 18 -15.43 35.93 -44.96
C LEU A 18 -15.16 34.87 -43.87
N LEU A 19 -15.22 35.25 -42.60
CA LEU A 19 -15.11 34.32 -41.45
C LEU A 19 -16.46 33.60 -41.24
N LEU A 20 -16.54 32.33 -41.64
CA LEU A 20 -17.64 31.42 -41.28
C LEU A 20 -17.35 30.81 -39.89
N VAL A 21 -18.20 31.09 -38.92
CA VAL A 21 -18.21 30.40 -37.62
C VAL A 21 -19.15 29.20 -37.76
N GLY A 22 -18.59 28.00 -37.88
CA GLY A 22 -19.37 26.75 -37.91
C GLY A 22 -19.79 26.35 -36.51
N SER A 23 -21.10 26.21 -36.27
CA SER A 23 -21.66 25.64 -35.04
C SER A 23 -21.68 24.11 -35.16
N SER A 24 -20.93 23.42 -34.31
CA SER A 24 -20.96 21.96 -34.22
C SER A 24 -22.20 21.52 -33.43
N ILE A 25 -23.13 20.82 -34.07
CA ILE A 25 -24.22 20.11 -33.40
C ILE A 25 -23.62 18.82 -32.82
N VAL A 26 -23.55 18.72 -31.49
CA VAL A 26 -23.20 17.47 -30.80
C VAL A 26 -24.44 16.58 -30.80
N ALA A 27 -24.45 15.55 -31.63
CA ALA A 27 -25.46 14.49 -31.56
C ALA A 27 -25.15 13.62 -30.33
N THR A 28 -25.97 13.72 -29.28
CA THR A 28 -25.95 12.78 -28.16
C THR A 28 -26.57 11.46 -28.61
N SER A 29 -25.73 10.49 -28.96
CA SER A 29 -26.14 9.09 -29.02
C SER A 29 -26.25 8.57 -27.59
N SER A 30 -27.48 8.40 -27.09
CA SER A 30 -27.74 7.61 -25.90
C SER A 30 -27.50 6.14 -26.23
N GLN A 31 -26.24 5.72 -26.17
CA GLN A 31 -25.89 4.31 -26.11
C GLN A 31 -26.40 3.78 -24.78
N LEU A 32 -27.40 2.89 -24.84
CA LEU A 32 -27.75 2.02 -23.73
C LEU A 32 -26.47 1.28 -23.32
N GLN A 33 -25.84 1.71 -22.22
CA GLN A 33 -24.75 0.97 -21.61
C GLN A 33 -25.35 -0.34 -21.08
N LEU A 34 -25.15 -1.40 -21.85
CA LEU A 34 -25.18 -2.76 -21.32
C LEU A 34 -24.11 -2.81 -20.22
N VAL A 35 -24.56 -2.68 -18.98
CA VAL A 35 -23.75 -3.06 -17.81
C VAL A 35 -23.53 -4.55 -17.95
N SER A 36 -22.34 -4.95 -18.38
CA SER A 36 -21.89 -6.31 -18.14
C SER A 36 -21.87 -6.50 -16.63
N ALA A 37 -22.57 -7.49 -16.13
CA ALA A 37 -22.32 -7.98 -14.78
C ALA A 37 -20.85 -8.40 -14.76
N GLN A 38 -19.99 -7.58 -14.15
CA GLN A 38 -18.61 -7.95 -13.93
C GLN A 38 -18.64 -9.21 -13.08
N THR A 39 -18.03 -10.29 -13.59
CA THR A 39 -17.71 -11.43 -12.76
C THR A 39 -16.88 -10.91 -11.60
N SER A 40 -17.35 -11.14 -10.38
CA SER A 40 -16.65 -10.91 -9.12
C SER A 40 -15.37 -11.74 -9.04
N GLN A 41 -14.38 -11.44 -9.87
CA GLN A 41 -13.02 -11.92 -9.71
C GLN A 41 -12.19 -10.71 -9.33
N GLY A 42 -11.86 -10.65 -8.05
CA GLY A 42 -11.00 -9.62 -7.48
C GLY A 42 -9.65 -9.55 -8.21
N THR A 43 -9.03 -8.37 -8.19
CA THR A 43 -7.70 -8.19 -8.79
C THR A 43 -6.66 -8.99 -8.01
N ASN A 44 -6.01 -9.97 -8.64
CA ASN A 44 -5.03 -10.87 -8.00
C ASN A 44 -3.57 -10.45 -8.23
N SER A 45 -3.34 -9.31 -8.88
CA SER A 45 -2.02 -8.71 -9.06
C SER A 45 -2.05 -7.24 -8.65
N PHE A 46 -1.35 -6.88 -7.57
CA PHE A 46 -1.37 -5.54 -6.98
C PHE A 46 -0.19 -5.34 -6.02
N SER A 47 0.10 -4.09 -5.66
CA SER A 47 1.06 -3.76 -4.60
C SER A 47 0.48 -2.77 -3.61
N ALA A 48 0.93 -2.86 -2.37
CA ALA A 48 0.52 -1.96 -1.30
C ALA A 48 1.70 -1.60 -0.40
N ALA A 49 1.69 -0.38 0.12
CA ALA A 49 2.71 0.11 1.05
C ALA A 49 2.14 1.14 2.02
N GLY A 50 2.85 1.37 3.13
CA GLY A 50 2.44 2.36 4.12
C GLY A 50 3.30 2.41 5.36
N TYR A 51 2.71 2.96 6.42
CA TYR A 51 3.33 3.12 7.73
C TYR A 51 2.46 2.47 8.81
N THR A 52 3.09 1.85 9.81
CA THR A 52 2.44 1.36 11.04
C THR A 52 2.92 2.14 12.25
N GLY A 53 2.11 2.18 13.31
CA GLY A 53 2.48 2.78 14.59
C GLY A 53 1.63 2.25 15.74
N GLN A 54 2.27 1.88 16.85
CA GLN A 54 1.59 1.44 18.06
C GLN A 54 2.43 1.69 19.31
N ILE A 55 1.74 1.97 20.42
CA ILE A 55 2.36 1.95 21.75
C ILE A 55 2.43 0.49 22.21
N LEU A 56 3.64 -0.05 22.33
CA LEU A 56 3.90 -1.38 22.88
C LEU A 56 4.45 -1.26 24.30
N THR A 57 3.87 -2.01 25.23
CA THR A 57 4.55 -2.34 26.48
C THR A 57 5.52 -3.47 26.22
N LEU A 58 6.74 -3.15 25.77
CA LEU A 58 7.81 -4.13 25.66
C LEU A 58 8.18 -4.60 27.08
N PRO A 59 8.28 -5.91 27.34
CA PRO A 59 8.74 -6.39 28.63
C PRO A 59 10.16 -5.88 28.91
N PRO A 60 10.56 -5.74 30.19
CA PRO A 60 11.88 -5.24 30.59
C PRO A 60 13.08 -6.00 30.00
N SER A 61 12.86 -7.18 29.42
CA SER A 61 13.90 -8.08 28.91
C SER A 61 14.74 -7.53 27.77
N ILE A 62 14.32 -6.43 27.11
CA ILE A 62 15.12 -5.77 26.05
C ILE A 62 16.12 -4.75 26.65
N THR A 63 16.13 -4.57 27.98
CA THR A 63 16.97 -3.59 28.68
C THR A 63 18.20 -4.17 29.38
N GLN A 64 18.62 -5.41 29.10
CA GLN A 64 19.94 -5.87 29.56
C GLN A 64 21.09 -5.35 28.68
N VAL A 65 21.11 -4.04 28.46
CA VAL A 65 22.37 -3.30 28.37
C VAL A 65 22.49 -2.60 29.73
N PRO A 66 23.53 -2.89 30.54
CA PRO A 66 23.61 -2.38 31.90
C PRO A 66 23.78 -0.87 31.87
N VAL A 67 22.66 -0.14 31.97
CA VAL A 67 22.70 1.28 32.34
C VAL A 67 23.03 1.34 33.83
N SER A 68 24.16 1.99 34.10
CA SER A 68 24.73 2.27 35.41
C SER A 68 23.67 2.52 36.48
N GLN A 69 23.83 1.82 37.60
CA GLN A 69 23.10 2.00 38.84
C GLN A 69 23.17 3.47 39.30
N ASN A 70 22.15 4.28 39.02
CA ASN A 70 21.80 5.47 39.82
C ASN A 70 20.54 6.22 39.34
N GLU A 71 19.44 5.52 39.07
CA GLU A 71 18.12 6.18 39.07
C GLU A 71 17.16 5.33 39.89
N SER A 72 16.87 5.81 41.10
CA SER A 72 15.83 5.27 41.97
C SER A 72 14.46 5.52 41.34
N SER A 73 13.78 4.49 40.85
CA SER A 73 12.30 4.48 40.84
C SER A 73 11.78 3.05 40.69
N VAL A 74 11.08 2.60 41.72
CA VAL A 74 10.24 1.40 41.71
C VAL A 74 9.00 1.71 40.86
N GLY A 75 8.98 1.24 39.62
CA GLY A 75 7.82 1.31 38.74
C GLY A 75 8.03 0.46 37.47
N PRO A 76 6.97 -0.12 36.87
CA PRO A 76 7.10 -0.91 35.64
C PRO A 76 7.69 -0.06 34.52
N SER A 77 8.61 -0.62 33.74
CA SER A 77 9.21 0.01 32.57
C SER A 77 8.11 0.53 31.65
N ILE A 78 7.99 1.85 31.54
CA ILE A 78 6.97 2.50 30.71
C ILE A 78 7.32 2.23 29.23
N GLY A 79 6.33 1.79 28.45
CA GLY A 79 6.49 1.15 27.13
C GLY A 79 7.22 1.99 26.06
N SER A 80 7.48 1.36 24.92
CA SER A 80 8.06 1.99 23.73
C SER A 80 6.97 2.25 22.68
N VAL A 81 7.13 3.29 21.87
CA VAL A 81 6.36 3.43 20.63
C VAL A 81 7.12 2.72 19.53
N ILE A 82 6.49 1.74 18.89
CA ILE A 82 7.03 1.09 17.70
C ILE A 82 6.28 1.59 16.47
N GLY A 83 7.01 1.84 15.39
CA GLY A 83 6.41 2.20 14.11
C GLY A 83 7.37 1.91 12.98
N GLY A 84 6.83 1.62 11.82
CA GLY A 84 7.62 1.10 10.72
C GLY A 84 6.96 1.18 9.37
N ASN A 85 7.81 1.09 8.35
CA ASN A 85 7.40 0.99 6.96
C ASN A 85 7.00 -0.44 6.66
N TRP A 86 5.99 -0.61 5.83
CA TRP A 86 5.61 -1.91 5.30
C TRP A 86 5.30 -1.82 3.82
N SER A 87 5.50 -2.93 3.13
CA SER A 87 5.06 -3.11 1.75
C SER A 87 4.91 -4.58 1.41
N PHE A 88 4.13 -4.85 0.38
CA PHE A 88 4.09 -6.15 -0.27
C PHE A 88 3.60 -6.01 -1.71
N THR A 89 3.85 -7.05 -2.49
CA THR A 89 3.28 -7.25 -3.83
C THR A 89 2.53 -8.56 -3.86
N VAL A 90 1.47 -8.63 -4.64
CA VAL A 90 0.80 -9.86 -5.01
C VAL A 90 0.90 -9.99 -6.53
N SER A 91 1.29 -11.17 -7.00
CA SER A 91 1.35 -11.51 -8.43
C SER A 91 0.64 -12.83 -8.64
N ASP A 92 -0.36 -12.83 -9.51
CA ASP A 92 -1.18 -14.01 -9.84
C ASP A 92 -1.72 -14.73 -8.60
N GLY A 93 -2.12 -13.95 -7.59
CA GLY A 93 -2.66 -14.49 -6.34
C GLY A 93 -1.64 -14.86 -5.27
N ASN A 94 -0.34 -14.71 -5.54
CA ASN A 94 0.74 -15.11 -4.65
C ASN A 94 1.43 -13.89 -4.03
N LEU A 95 1.61 -13.92 -2.71
CA LEU A 95 2.35 -12.89 -1.98
C LEU A 95 3.83 -12.92 -2.36
N GLN A 96 4.41 -11.74 -2.59
CA GLN A 96 5.81 -11.52 -2.92
C GLN A 96 6.32 -10.30 -2.15
N ASN A 97 7.62 -10.31 -1.83
CA ASN A 97 8.33 -9.14 -1.29
C ASN A 97 7.64 -8.48 -0.09
N PHE A 98 7.03 -9.27 0.81
CA PHE A 98 6.50 -8.73 2.04
C PHE A 98 7.64 -8.19 2.90
N THR A 99 7.55 -6.93 3.30
CA THR A 99 8.50 -6.30 4.21
C THR A 99 7.77 -5.53 5.29
N TRP A 100 8.30 -5.60 6.50
CA TRP A 100 7.95 -4.69 7.60
C TRP A 100 9.22 -4.39 8.38
N ASN A 101 9.57 -3.11 8.51
CA ASN A 101 10.77 -2.65 9.20
C ASN A 101 10.40 -1.49 10.11
N ALA A 102 10.69 -1.63 11.39
CA ALA A 102 10.27 -0.70 12.43
C ALA A 102 11.42 -0.28 13.35
N VAL A 103 11.23 0.90 13.94
CA VAL A 103 12.08 1.43 15.00
C VAL A 103 11.21 1.63 16.23
N ALA A 104 11.71 1.18 17.37
CA ALA A 104 11.13 1.47 18.66
C ALA A 104 11.77 2.73 19.24
N TYR A 105 10.97 3.63 19.80
CA TYR A 105 11.42 4.77 20.57
C TYR A 105 10.89 4.65 22.01
N SER A 106 11.77 4.91 22.98
CA SER A 106 11.34 5.17 24.35
C SER A 106 10.45 6.42 24.41
N LEU A 107 9.63 6.55 25.46
CA LEU A 107 8.85 7.78 25.68
C LEU A 107 9.70 9.04 25.91
N ALA A 108 11.00 8.86 26.19
CA ALA A 108 11.99 9.94 26.22
C ALA A 108 12.47 10.38 24.82
N GLY A 109 11.91 9.81 23.75
CA GLY A 109 12.25 10.14 22.36
C GLY A 109 13.57 9.55 21.88
N LYS A 110 14.16 8.59 22.61
CA LYS A 110 15.40 7.92 22.19
C LYS A 110 15.09 6.59 21.47
N PRO A 111 15.77 6.28 20.35
CA PRO A 111 15.72 4.96 19.74
C PRO A 111 16.05 3.88 20.78
N ASN A 112 15.25 2.81 20.80
CA ASN A 112 15.32 1.71 21.76
C ASN A 112 15.23 0.34 21.05
N GLY A 113 15.73 0.29 19.81
CA GLY A 113 15.86 -0.94 19.04
C GLY A 113 15.13 -0.90 17.69
N THR A 114 15.37 -1.94 16.90
CA THR A 114 14.72 -2.18 15.61
C THR A 114 13.97 -3.51 15.64
N ALA A 115 12.94 -3.61 14.83
CA ALA A 115 12.25 -4.87 14.58
C ALA A 115 11.94 -5.03 13.10
N SER A 116 12.03 -6.24 12.58
CA SER A 116 11.70 -6.56 11.19
C SER A 116 11.01 -7.91 11.07
N ILE A 117 10.08 -8.02 10.12
CA ILE A 117 9.50 -9.32 9.73
C ILE A 117 10.23 -9.79 8.48
N THR A 118 10.80 -10.99 8.55
CA THR A 118 11.59 -11.59 7.46
C THR A 118 11.11 -13.00 7.16
N GLY A 119 11.41 -13.50 5.96
CA GLY A 119 11.11 -14.88 5.57
C GLY A 119 9.62 -15.25 5.62
N PHE A 120 8.74 -14.38 5.13
CA PHE A 120 7.31 -14.67 5.10
C PHE A 120 7.02 -15.84 4.12
N THR A 121 6.44 -16.93 4.63
CA THR A 121 6.07 -18.13 3.88
C THR A 121 4.61 -18.51 4.08
N ASP A 122 4.15 -19.48 3.28
CA ASP A 122 2.84 -20.11 3.42
C ASP A 122 1.67 -19.13 3.40
N ALA A 123 1.82 -18.07 2.62
CA ALA A 123 0.80 -17.03 2.46
C ALA A 123 -0.48 -17.62 1.87
N LYS A 124 -1.60 -17.43 2.57
CA LYS A 124 -2.94 -17.85 2.16
C LYS A 124 -3.97 -16.76 2.44
N PRO A 125 -4.98 -16.58 1.58
CA PRO A 125 -6.04 -15.62 1.83
C PRO A 125 -6.83 -15.99 3.09
N LEU A 126 -7.31 -14.97 3.79
CA LEU A 126 -8.21 -15.12 4.94
C LEU A 126 -9.65 -14.86 4.51
N GLY A 127 -10.59 -15.70 4.94
CA GLY A 127 -12.03 -15.43 4.82
C GLY A 127 -12.64 -15.59 3.42
N SER A 128 -11.87 -15.94 2.39
CA SER A 128 -12.39 -16.25 1.05
C SER A 128 -12.40 -17.76 0.79
N SER A 129 -13.37 -18.26 0.04
CA SER A 129 -13.31 -19.59 -0.59
C SER A 129 -12.33 -19.68 -1.77
N SER A 130 -11.59 -18.60 -2.03
CA SER A 130 -10.55 -18.52 -3.05
C SER A 130 -9.24 -19.06 -2.50
N ASP A 131 -8.50 -19.81 -3.34
CA ASP A 131 -7.14 -20.28 -3.03
C ASP A 131 -6.07 -19.18 -3.25
N SER A 132 -6.47 -18.02 -3.74
CA SER A 132 -5.59 -16.92 -4.16
C SER A 132 -5.85 -15.63 -3.40
N ILE A 133 -4.77 -14.90 -3.09
CA ILE A 133 -4.84 -13.56 -2.49
C ILE A 133 -5.27 -12.56 -3.57
N ALA A 134 -6.41 -11.91 -3.36
CA ALA A 134 -6.94 -10.92 -4.30
C ALA A 134 -7.50 -9.71 -3.55
N LEU A 135 -7.66 -8.62 -4.27
CA LEU A 135 -8.43 -7.46 -3.82
C LEU A 135 -9.92 -7.72 -4.05
N ASP A 136 -10.71 -7.64 -2.98
CA ASP A 136 -12.16 -7.45 -3.06
C ASP A 136 -12.46 -5.95 -2.86
N GLY A 137 -12.77 -5.27 -3.96
CA GLY A 137 -12.71 -3.81 -4.03
C GLY A 137 -11.30 -3.30 -3.74
N ASN A 138 -11.12 -2.55 -2.66
CA ASN A 138 -9.81 -2.09 -2.18
C ASN A 138 -9.41 -2.80 -0.87
N SER A 139 -9.94 -3.98 -0.60
CA SER A 139 -9.64 -4.73 0.62
C SER A 139 -8.98 -6.07 0.29
N THR A 140 -8.08 -6.53 1.14
CA THR A 140 -7.52 -7.89 1.06
C THR A 140 -7.12 -8.36 2.46
N SER A 141 -7.05 -9.66 2.64
CA SER A 141 -6.53 -10.24 3.88
C SER A 141 -5.85 -11.57 3.62
N PHE A 142 -4.72 -11.78 4.27
CA PHE A 142 -3.94 -13.02 4.16
C PHE A 142 -3.20 -13.31 5.46
N ALA A 143 -2.84 -14.57 5.66
CA ALA A 143 -1.99 -15.03 6.74
C ALA A 143 -0.89 -15.95 6.22
N GLY A 144 0.15 -16.09 7.02
CA GLY A 144 1.27 -16.99 6.79
C GLY A 144 2.15 -17.07 8.02
N THR A 145 3.39 -17.49 7.85
CA THR A 145 4.39 -17.58 8.92
C THR A 145 5.61 -16.77 8.54
N ALA A 146 6.24 -16.12 9.52
CA ALA A 146 7.47 -15.35 9.29
C ALA A 146 8.36 -15.36 10.52
N ASN A 147 9.61 -14.95 10.35
CA ASN A 147 10.52 -14.69 11.45
C ASN A 147 10.40 -13.23 11.90
N LEU A 148 10.61 -13.00 13.19
CA LEU A 148 10.71 -11.67 13.77
C LEU A 148 12.13 -11.46 14.27
N GLU A 149 12.80 -10.50 13.65
CA GLU A 149 14.13 -10.05 14.04
C GLU A 149 14.01 -8.84 14.96
N ILE A 150 14.84 -8.80 16.00
CA ILE A 150 14.99 -7.68 16.91
C ILE A 150 16.47 -7.33 16.96
N ASN A 151 16.82 -6.07 16.69
CA ASN A 151 18.20 -5.58 16.63
C ASN A 151 19.12 -6.38 15.69
N GLY A 152 18.55 -6.93 14.61
CA GLY A 152 19.30 -7.71 13.61
C GLY A 152 19.51 -9.18 13.94
N GLU A 153 18.95 -9.67 15.05
CA GLU A 153 18.98 -11.08 15.44
C GLU A 153 17.57 -11.67 15.39
N THR A 154 17.43 -12.91 14.93
CA THR A 154 16.15 -13.63 14.95
C THR A 154 15.73 -13.90 16.40
N ALA A 155 14.73 -13.17 16.87
CA ALA A 155 14.20 -13.30 18.24
C ALA A 155 13.08 -14.34 18.32
N PHE A 156 12.30 -14.48 17.24
CA PHE A 156 11.21 -15.45 17.15
C PHE A 156 11.15 -16.06 15.75
N GLU A 157 11.01 -17.37 15.69
CA GLU A 157 10.91 -18.12 14.43
C GLU A 157 9.48 -18.59 14.18
N ASN A 158 9.11 -18.69 12.90
CA ASN A 158 7.83 -19.27 12.46
C ASN A 158 6.59 -18.65 13.15
N VAL A 159 6.63 -17.35 13.40
CA VAL A 159 5.53 -16.60 14.03
C VAL A 159 4.36 -16.54 13.04
N PRO A 160 3.15 -17.01 13.41
CA PRO A 160 1.96 -16.77 12.60
C PRO A 160 1.69 -15.26 12.47
N VAL A 161 1.54 -14.81 11.24
CA VAL A 161 1.30 -13.42 10.88
C VAL A 161 0.00 -13.34 10.08
N ALA A 162 -0.83 -12.35 10.39
CA ALA A 162 -2.03 -12.01 9.60
C ALA A 162 -2.01 -10.53 9.23
N LEU A 163 -2.31 -10.23 7.97
CA LEU A 163 -2.46 -8.86 7.48
C LEU A 163 -3.87 -8.65 6.94
N TYR A 164 -4.45 -7.51 7.30
CA TYR A 164 -5.70 -7.03 6.77
C TYR A 164 -5.47 -5.64 6.18
N LEU A 165 -5.79 -5.47 4.91
CA LEU A 165 -5.85 -4.19 4.23
C LEU A 165 -7.33 -3.86 4.04
N LEU A 166 -7.77 -2.74 4.61
CA LEU A 166 -9.17 -2.36 4.70
C LEU A 166 -9.41 -1.10 3.88
N ASN A 167 -10.24 -1.23 2.84
CA ASN A 167 -10.72 -0.15 1.98
C ASN A 167 -9.60 0.72 1.39
N GLY A 168 -8.41 0.17 1.17
CA GLY A 168 -7.26 0.89 0.60
C GLY A 168 -6.64 1.94 1.51
N ASN A 169 -7.07 2.05 2.77
CA ASN A 169 -6.71 3.16 3.65
C ASN A 169 -6.02 2.71 4.94
N ILE A 170 -6.43 1.56 5.49
CA ILE A 170 -5.97 1.08 6.80
C ILE A 170 -5.31 -0.28 6.62
N VAL A 171 -4.21 -0.49 7.34
CA VAL A 171 -3.63 -1.82 7.53
C VAL A 171 -3.71 -2.24 9.00
N SER A 172 -3.92 -3.53 9.23
CA SER A 172 -3.79 -4.18 10.53
C SER A 172 -2.89 -5.40 10.37
N LEU A 173 -1.71 -5.35 10.99
CA LEU A 173 -0.74 -6.43 11.00
C LEU A 173 -0.73 -7.09 12.38
N THR A 174 -1.05 -8.38 12.44
CA THR A 174 -1.13 -9.14 13.70
C THR A 174 -0.04 -10.19 13.73
N LEU A 175 0.64 -10.27 14.86
CA LEU A 175 1.61 -11.30 15.18
C LEU A 175 1.03 -12.18 16.29
N SER A 176 1.27 -13.49 16.25
CA SER A 176 0.80 -14.39 17.29
C SER A 176 1.37 -14.02 18.66
N GLN A 177 0.47 -13.72 19.60
CA GLN A 177 0.85 -13.44 20.98
C GLN A 177 1.57 -14.63 21.62
N GLN A 178 1.13 -15.86 21.35
CA GLN A 178 1.75 -17.07 21.91
C GLN A 178 3.17 -17.26 21.36
N ALA A 179 3.35 -17.11 20.04
CA ALA A 179 4.65 -17.30 19.40
C ALA A 179 5.65 -16.19 19.75
N THR A 180 5.16 -15.01 20.16
CA THR A 180 5.99 -13.87 20.58
C THR A 180 6.10 -13.71 22.10
N ASN A 181 5.71 -14.73 22.89
CA ASN A 181 5.72 -14.69 24.36
C ASN A 181 5.00 -13.46 24.95
N GLY A 182 3.95 -12.98 24.29
CA GLY A 182 3.17 -11.82 24.72
C GLY A 182 3.75 -10.47 24.34
N GLN A 183 4.88 -10.40 23.64
CA GLN A 183 5.49 -9.13 23.24
C GLN A 183 4.63 -8.35 22.23
N PHE A 184 3.93 -9.06 21.35
CA PHE A 184 2.98 -8.49 20.41
C PHE A 184 1.58 -9.02 20.74
N SER A 185 0.90 -8.35 21.66
CA SER A 185 -0.44 -8.72 22.15
C SER A 185 -1.58 -7.97 21.47
N VAL A 186 -1.26 -6.99 20.65
CA VAL A 186 -2.21 -6.13 19.93
C VAL A 186 -1.77 -5.97 18.47
N PRO A 187 -2.72 -5.75 17.53
CA PRO A 187 -2.38 -5.54 16.13
C PRO A 187 -1.64 -4.22 15.91
N LEU A 188 -0.61 -4.25 15.07
CA LEU A 188 0.09 -3.08 14.57
C LEU A 188 -0.79 -2.41 13.50
N TYR A 189 -1.44 -1.32 13.87
CA TYR A 189 -2.27 -0.54 12.95
C TYR A 189 -1.43 0.45 12.15
N GLY A 190 -1.89 0.75 10.94
CA GLY A 190 -1.20 1.67 10.05
C GLY A 190 -2.10 2.29 8.99
N ILE A 191 -1.51 3.24 8.27
CA ILE A 191 -2.11 3.88 7.11
C ILE A 191 -1.48 3.32 5.83
N VAL A 192 -2.31 3.15 4.80
CA VAL A 192 -1.89 2.82 3.45
C VAL A 192 -1.54 4.12 2.73
N THR A 193 -0.35 4.19 2.15
CA THR A 193 0.09 5.36 1.36
C THR A 193 0.07 5.10 -0.13
N SER A 194 0.04 3.82 -0.54
CA SER A 194 -0.05 3.41 -1.92
C SER A 194 -0.79 2.07 -2.02
N LEU A 195 -1.70 1.98 -3.00
CA LEU A 195 -2.34 0.76 -3.45
C LEU A 195 -2.47 0.83 -4.97
N THR A 196 -1.74 -0.04 -5.68
CA THR A 196 -1.68 -0.03 -7.14
C THR A 196 -2.04 -1.40 -7.69
N GLN A 197 -3.04 -1.45 -8.56
CA GLN A 197 -3.40 -2.65 -9.33
C GLN A 197 -2.49 -2.78 -10.56
N GLN A 198 -2.13 -4.01 -10.93
CA GLN A 198 -1.25 -4.30 -12.08
C GLN A 198 -2.02 -4.89 -13.25
#